data_AF-A0A0D0BDH0-F1
#
_entry.id   AF-A0A0D0BDH0-F1
#
_cell.length_a   1.000
_cell.length_b   1.000
_cell.length_c   1.000
_cell.angle_alpha   90.00
_cell.angle_beta   90.00
_cell.angle_gamma   90.00
#
_symmetry.space_group_name_H-M   'P 1'
#
loop_
_entity.id
_entity.type
_entity.pdbx_description
1 polymer ?
#
loop_
_entity_poly.entity_id
_entity_poly.type
_entity_poly.pdbx_seq_one_letter_code
_entity_poly.pdbx_strand_id
1 'polypeptide(L)'
;RIPFTAEDDEHLAFYIATVFPNVSDGGRSGNSIYKELTEELADEPEYREWAKRHTWHSWRERYKTNRVRLDPMIARYAAQLKNVAHGFGHDPRSRCYSHGGRAQREEEEEEEE
;
A
#
# COMPACT_ATOMS: atom_id res chain seq x y z
N ARG A 1 -2.33 -5.98 24.57
CA ARG A 1 -1.79 -5.35 23.35
C ARG A 1 -0.69 -6.25 22.85
N ILE A 2 -0.77 -6.71 21.59
CA ILE A 2 0.26 -7.60 21.00
C ILE A 2 1.50 -6.73 20.70
N PRO A 3 2.74 -7.23 20.91
CA PRO A 3 3.94 -6.53 20.47
C PRO A 3 4.14 -6.71 18.96
N PHE A 4 4.57 -5.66 18.27
CA PHE A 4 4.93 -5.74 16.85
C PHE A 4 6.20 -6.59 16.69
N THR A 5 6.15 -7.61 15.83
CA THR A 5 7.32 -8.40 15.45
C THR A 5 8.04 -7.78 14.25
N ALA A 6 9.23 -8.30 13.92
CA ALA A 6 9.92 -7.91 12.68
C ALA A 6 9.12 -8.32 11.44
N GLU A 7 8.45 -9.47 11.48
CA GLU A 7 7.59 -9.97 10.40
C GLU A 7 6.39 -9.04 10.16
N ASP A 8 5.79 -8.50 11.24
CA ASP A 8 4.72 -7.50 11.13
C ASP A 8 5.19 -6.23 10.39
N ASP A 9 6.42 -5.78 10.64
CA ASP A 9 7.03 -4.65 9.94
C ASP A 9 7.32 -4.98 8.46
N GLU A 10 7.75 -6.20 8.15
CA GLU A 10 7.97 -6.67 6.78
C GLU A 10 6.67 -6.76 5.98
N HIS A 11 5.61 -7.35 6.56
CA HIS A 11 4.29 -7.39 5.93
C HIS A 11 3.70 -6.00 5.71
N LEU A 12 3.85 -5.10 6.69
CA LEU A 12 3.42 -3.71 6.56
C LEU A 12 4.18 -2.99 5.44
N ALA A 13 5.50 -3.15 5.38
CA ALA A 13 6.31 -2.54 4.33
C ALA A 13 5.97 -3.10 2.94
N PHE A 14 5.72 -4.40 2.83
CA PHE A 14 5.30 -5.05 1.60
C PHE A 14 3.95 -4.51 1.11
N TYR A 15 2.95 -4.46 1.99
CA TYR A 15 1.62 -3.91 1.65
C TYR A 15 1.70 -2.42 1.23
N ILE A 16 2.47 -1.60 1.95
CA ILE A 16 2.64 -0.20 1.54
C ILE A 16 3.37 -0.11 0.19
N ALA A 17 4.29 -1.01 -0.11
CA ALA A 17 4.99 -1.04 -1.39
C ALA A 17 4.08 -1.46 -2.57
N THR A 18 3.09 -2.33 -2.33
CA THR A 18 2.12 -2.70 -3.36
C THR A 18 1.17 -1.54 -3.67
N VAL A 19 0.70 -0.81 -2.65
CA VAL A 19 -0.29 0.29 -2.81
C VAL A 19 0.35 1.65 -3.14
N PHE A 20 1.51 1.96 -2.54
CA PHE A 20 2.23 3.23 -2.66
C PHE A 20 3.73 3.01 -2.94
N PRO A 21 4.08 2.56 -4.16
CA PRO A 21 5.45 2.22 -4.51
C PRO A 21 6.42 3.40 -4.38
N ASN A 22 5.97 4.62 -4.70
CA ASN A 22 6.80 5.82 -4.65
C ASN A 22 6.52 6.66 -3.40
N VAL A 23 7.57 7.22 -2.78
CA VAL A 23 7.42 8.13 -1.63
C VAL A 23 6.89 9.50 -2.06
N SER A 24 7.23 9.91 -3.28
CA SER A 24 6.87 11.21 -3.86
C SER A 24 5.38 11.34 -4.19
N ASP A 25 4.68 10.22 -4.42
CA ASP A 25 3.22 10.19 -4.66
C ASP A 25 2.39 10.67 -3.45
N GLY A 26 3.03 10.79 -2.27
CA GLY A 26 2.32 11.09 -1.03
C GLY A 26 1.37 9.97 -0.62
N GLY A 27 0.43 10.24 0.30
CA GLY A 27 -0.65 9.30 0.64
C GLY A 27 -0.34 8.18 1.64
N ARG A 28 0.94 7.82 1.87
CA ARG A 28 1.35 6.79 2.86
C ARG A 28 0.90 7.06 4.30
N SER A 29 0.55 8.30 4.65
CA SER A 29 0.09 8.68 5.99
C SER A 29 -1.44 8.80 6.12
N GLY A 30 -2.18 8.56 5.03
CA GLY A 30 -3.64 8.62 5.01
C GLY A 30 -4.26 7.50 5.85
N ASN A 31 -5.39 7.78 6.50
CA ASN A 31 -6.04 6.78 7.36
C ASN A 31 -6.72 5.67 6.54
N SER A 32 -7.18 5.98 5.32
CA SER A 32 -7.96 5.06 4.50
C SER A 32 -7.22 3.76 4.19
N ILE A 33 -5.90 3.82 3.95
CA ILE A 33 -5.07 2.66 3.60
C ILE A 33 -5.02 1.66 4.76
N TYR A 34 -4.91 2.17 5.99
CA TYR A 34 -4.81 1.33 7.18
C TYR A 34 -6.18 0.79 7.58
N LYS A 35 -7.24 1.56 7.32
CA LYS A 35 -8.61 1.11 7.50
C LYS A 35 -8.92 -0.04 6.56
N GLU A 36 -8.69 0.15 5.26
CA GLU A 36 -8.82 -0.89 4.22
C GLU A 36 -8.02 -2.16 4.57
N LEU A 37 -6.78 -2.00 5.04
CA LEU A 37 -5.97 -3.13 5.53
C LEU A 37 -6.69 -3.94 6.63
N THR A 38 -7.31 -3.28 7.59
CA THR A 38 -7.94 -3.94 8.74
C THR A 38 -9.41 -4.32 8.55
N GLU A 39 -10.09 -3.69 7.60
CA GLU A 39 -11.53 -3.86 7.35
C GLU A 39 -11.78 -4.76 6.13
N GLU A 40 -11.04 -4.57 5.04
CA GLU A 40 -11.21 -5.34 3.80
C GLU A 40 -10.21 -6.50 3.71
N LEU A 41 -8.91 -6.21 3.71
CA LEU A 41 -7.88 -7.24 3.54
C LEU A 41 -7.85 -8.22 4.71
N ALA A 42 -8.21 -7.76 5.89
CA ALA A 42 -8.27 -8.60 7.08
C ALA A 42 -9.26 -9.78 6.96
N ASP A 43 -10.16 -9.80 5.98
CA ASP A 43 -11.01 -10.94 5.67
C ASP A 43 -10.31 -12.01 4.81
N GLU A 44 -9.35 -11.60 3.99
CA GLU A 44 -8.55 -12.49 3.15
C GLU A 44 -7.62 -13.36 4.02
N PRO A 45 -7.54 -14.68 3.78
CA PRO A 45 -6.79 -15.59 4.65
C PRO A 45 -5.30 -15.24 4.77
N GLU A 46 -4.71 -14.68 3.70
CA GLU A 46 -3.29 -14.29 3.64
C GLU A 46 -2.96 -13.07 4.53
N TYR A 47 -3.91 -12.15 4.70
CA TYR A 47 -3.74 -10.92 5.47
C TYR A 47 -4.37 -11.01 6.86
N ARG A 48 -5.39 -11.85 7.03
CA ARG A 48 -6.17 -12.03 8.26
C ARG A 48 -5.30 -12.31 9.47
N GLU A 49 -4.24 -13.11 9.33
CA GLU A 49 -3.40 -13.54 10.44
C GLU A 49 -2.63 -12.38 11.08
N TRP A 50 -2.16 -11.43 10.29
CA TRP A 50 -1.35 -10.31 10.77
C TRP A 50 -2.13 -8.98 10.82
N ALA A 51 -2.95 -8.68 9.82
CA ALA A 51 -3.71 -7.43 9.74
C ALA A 51 -4.65 -7.23 10.95
N LYS A 52 -5.31 -8.31 11.43
CA LYS A 52 -6.21 -8.26 12.61
C LYS A 52 -5.48 -8.19 13.96
N ARG A 53 -4.16 -8.39 14.01
CA ARG A 53 -3.39 -8.35 15.29
C ARG A 53 -3.36 -6.97 15.91
N HIS A 54 -3.43 -5.93 15.07
CA HIS A 54 -3.40 -4.54 15.49
C HIS A 54 -4.51 -3.73 14.82
N THR A 55 -4.94 -2.67 15.49
CA THR A 55 -5.88 -1.71 14.91
C THR A 55 -5.20 -0.85 13.85
N TRP A 56 -5.97 -0.34 12.89
CA TRP A 56 -5.46 0.56 11.85
C TRP A 56 -4.71 1.76 12.43
N HIS A 57 -5.16 2.27 13.58
CA HIS A 57 -4.51 3.37 14.29
C HIS A 57 -3.12 2.97 14.83
N SER A 58 -2.98 1.72 15.30
CA SER A 58 -1.68 1.19 15.75
C SER A 58 -0.74 0.95 14.58
N TRP A 59 -1.24 0.41 13.46
CA TRP A 59 -0.45 0.24 12.23
C TRP A 59 0.07 1.58 11.68
N ARG A 60 -0.81 2.59 11.63
CA ARG A 60 -0.42 3.94 11.22
C ARG A 60 0.64 4.55 12.13
N GLU A 61 0.46 4.45 13.45
CA GLU A 61 1.41 5.01 14.40
C GLU A 61 2.75 4.26 14.34
N ARG A 62 2.72 2.95 14.10
CA ARG A 62 3.92 2.14 13.86
C ARG A 62 4.67 2.63 12.64
N TYR A 63 3.98 2.83 11.50
CA TYR A 63 4.60 3.40 10.31
C TYR A 63 5.21 4.76 10.61
N LYS A 64 4.44 5.67 11.23
CA LYS A 64 4.87 7.04 11.54
C LYS A 64 6.11 7.10 12.44
N THR A 65 6.20 6.21 13.43
CA THR A 65 7.34 6.14 14.36
C THR A 65 8.55 5.48 13.69
N ASN A 66 8.33 4.48 12.84
CA ASN A 66 9.38 3.65 12.26
C ASN A 66 9.68 4.00 10.79
N ARG A 67 9.29 5.18 10.30
CA ARG A 67 9.46 5.58 8.88
C ARG A 67 10.89 5.38 8.40
N VAL A 68 11.88 5.74 9.20
CA VAL A 68 13.32 5.61 8.87
C VAL A 68 13.72 4.16 8.54
N ARG A 69 13.06 3.17 9.15
CA ARG A 69 13.33 1.75 8.89
C ARG A 69 12.42 1.17 7.81
N LEU A 70 11.17 1.61 7.75
CA LEU A 70 10.17 1.08 6.83
C LEU A 70 10.31 1.65 5.41
N ASP A 71 10.60 2.94 5.24
CA ASP A 71 10.77 3.55 3.92
C ASP A 71 11.80 2.84 3.02
N PRO A 72 13.02 2.48 3.48
CA PRO A 72 13.96 1.72 2.66
C PRO A 72 13.49 0.29 2.36
N MET A 73 12.75 -0.35 3.28
CA MET A 73 12.14 -1.67 3.03
C MET A 73 11.07 -1.57 1.94
N ILE A 74 10.18 -0.58 2.04
CA ILE A 74 9.14 -0.28 1.05
C ILE A 74 9.77 -0.05 -0.31
N ALA A 75 10.84 0.76 -0.39
CA ALA A 75 11.53 1.03 -1.65
C ALA A 75 12.14 -0.25 -2.25
N ARG A 76 12.71 -1.13 -1.43
CA ARG A 76 13.24 -2.43 -1.86
C ARG A 76 12.14 -3.32 -2.44
N TYR A 77 11.02 -3.46 -1.73
CA TYR A 77 9.88 -4.26 -2.22
C TYR A 77 9.26 -3.65 -3.47
N ALA A 78 9.10 -2.33 -3.52
CA ALA A 78 8.60 -1.63 -4.70
C ALA A 78 9.51 -1.87 -5.92
N ALA A 79 10.83 -1.84 -5.75
CA ALA A 79 11.78 -2.16 -6.82
C ALA A 79 11.69 -3.63 -7.27
N GLN A 80 11.47 -4.57 -6.35
CA GLN A 80 11.26 -5.98 -6.68
C GLN A 80 9.96 -6.18 -7.47
N LEU A 81 8.87 -5.55 -7.04
CA LEU A 81 7.55 -5.64 -7.68
C LEU A 81 7.55 -5.04 -9.09
N LYS A 82 8.29 -3.94 -9.33
CA LYS A 82 8.47 -3.33 -10.66
C LYS A 82 9.06 -4.29 -11.72
N ASN A 83 9.74 -5.36 -11.31
CA ASN A 83 10.34 -6.34 -12.22
C ASN A 83 9.43 -7.55 -12.51
N VAL A 84 8.21 -7.59 -11.94
CA VAL A 84 7.22 -8.63 -12.23
C VAL A 84 6.48 -8.22 -13.51
N ALA A 85 6.59 -9.03 -14.56
CA ALA A 85 6.30 -8.74 -15.98
C ALA A 85 4.89 -8.26 -16.38
N HIS A 86 4.02 -7.87 -15.45
CA HIS A 86 2.77 -7.18 -15.76
C HIS A 86 3.01 -5.68 -15.82
N GLY A 87 2.52 -5.02 -16.88
CA GLY A 87 2.57 -3.55 -17.02
C GLY A 87 1.96 -2.77 -15.85
N PHE A 88 1.25 -3.46 -14.94
CA PHE A 88 0.72 -2.90 -13.71
C PHE A 88 1.31 -3.43 -12.41
N GLY A 89 2.16 -4.47 -12.36
CA GLY A 89 3.04 -4.91 -11.23
C GLY A 89 2.65 -4.67 -9.76
N HIS A 90 1.39 -4.34 -9.48
CA HIS A 90 0.90 -3.64 -8.30
C HIS A 90 -0.48 -4.21 -8.02
N ASP A 91 -0.86 -4.22 -6.73
CA ASP A 91 -2.22 -4.55 -6.32
C ASP A 91 -3.21 -3.65 -7.11
N PRO A 92 -4.37 -4.12 -7.58
CA PRO A 92 -5.35 -3.27 -8.27
C PRO A 92 -5.81 -2.07 -7.42
N ARG A 93 -5.62 -2.11 -6.09
CA ARG A 93 -5.86 -0.99 -5.18
C ARG A 93 -4.72 0.05 -5.15
N SER A 94 -3.63 -0.22 -5.87
CA SER A 94 -2.49 0.67 -5.94
C SER A 94 -2.83 1.99 -6.62
N ARG A 95 -2.29 3.09 -6.07
CA ARG A 95 -2.59 4.43 -6.61
C ARG A 95 -2.07 4.64 -8.02
N CYS A 96 -1.02 3.92 -8.44
CA CYS A 96 -0.58 3.93 -9.83
C CYS A 96 -1.61 3.28 -10.79
N TYR A 97 -2.46 2.37 -10.31
CA TYR A 97 -3.57 1.81 -11.08
C TYR A 97 -4.73 2.82 -11.22
N SER A 98 -5.11 3.47 -10.12
CA SER A 98 -6.20 4.48 -10.13
C SER A 98 -5.83 5.80 -10.80
N HIS A 99 -4.55 6.21 -10.81
CA HIS A 99 -4.13 7.42 -11.52
C HIS A 99 -4.17 7.22 -13.05
N GLY A 100 -3.95 5.98 -13.54
CA GLY A 100 -4.15 5.63 -14.95
C GLY A 100 -5.63 5.64 -15.38
N GLY A 101 -6.54 5.22 -14.49
CA GLY A 101 -7.98 5.19 -14.78
C GLY A 101 -8.66 6.56 -14.77
N ARG A 102 -8.04 7.60 -14.20
CA ARG A 102 -8.58 8.97 -14.23
C ARG A 102 -8.08 9.78 -15.44
N ALA A 103 -6.88 9.49 -15.94
CA ALA A 103 -6.35 10.12 -17.15
C ALA A 103 -7.10 9.69 -18.42
N GLN A 104 -7.61 8.45 -18.49
CA GLN A 104 -8.37 7.98 -19.67
C GLN A 104 -9.74 8.66 -19.83
N ARG A 105 -10.36 9.18 -18.76
CA ARG A 105 -11.65 9.87 -18.88
C ARG A 105 -11.52 11.28 -19.48
N GLU A 106 -10.38 11.93 -19.31
CA GLU A 106 -10.15 13.28 -19.83
C GLU A 106 -9.78 13.26 -21.34
N GLU A 107 -9.19 12.18 -21.86
CA GLU A 107 -8.90 12.04 -23.30
C GLU A 107 -10.15 11.69 -24.16
N GLU A 108 -11.15 11.00 -23.60
CA GLU A 108 -12.40 10.69 -24.34
C GLU A 108 -13.31 11.93 -24.54
N GLU A 109 -13.19 12.99 -23.74
CA GLU A 109 -13.97 14.23 -23.92
C GLU A 109 -13.37 15.19 -24.98
N GLU A 110 -12.10 15.03 -25.36
CA GLU A 110 -11.43 15.90 -26.36
C GLU A 110 -11.54 15.38 -27.80
N GLU A 111 -11.88 14.10 -28.01
CA GLU A 111 -12.09 13.52 -29.35
C GLU A 111 -13.52 13.70 -29.89
N GLU A 112 -14.44 14.22 -29.08
CA GLU A 112 -15.86 14.47 -29.45
C GLU A 112 -16.19 15.93 -29.81
N GLU A 113 -15.19 16.83 -29.93
CA GLU A 113 -15.37 18.22 -30.44
C GLU A 113 -14.85 18.44 -31.88
#